data_AF-A0A7C5MZH3-F1
#
_entry.id   AF-A0A7C5MZH3-F1
#
_cell.length_a   1.000
_cell.length_b   1.000
_cell.length_c   1.000
_cell.angle_alpha   90.00
_cell.angle_beta   90.00
_cell.angle_gamma   90.00
#
_symmetry.space_group_name_H-M   'P 1'
#
loop_
_entity.id
_entity.type
_entity.pdbx_description
1 polymer ?
#
loop_
_entity_poly.entity_id
_entity_poly.type
_entity_poly.pdbx_seq_one_letter_code
_entity_poly.pdbx_strand_id
1 'polypeptide(L)'
;MREIGPRASAAGHFDTYADAACFEHLHTHTDRAVQLSFYLQLRSPEGGGQLEVAGVHREQGETARLAPREPVELEVGDLILFDAANHWHLVTEVHGSRARRTVGGFAASSADHAALYFWG
;
A
#
# COMPACT_ATOMS: atom_id res chain seq x y z
N MET A 1 11.16 -4.05 5.11
CA MET A 1 11.60 -2.63 4.96
C MET A 1 11.74 -2.32 3.48
N ARG A 2 11.26 -1.16 3.02
CA ARG A 2 11.37 -0.71 1.63
C ARG A 2 12.14 0.60 1.55
N GLU A 3 13.08 0.67 0.62
CA GLU A 3 13.81 1.90 0.27
C GLU A 3 13.50 2.25 -1.19
N ILE A 4 13.20 3.53 -1.47
CA ILE A 4 13.03 4.07 -2.82
C ILE A 4 14.05 5.18 -2.99
N GLY A 5 15.03 4.94 -3.86
CA GLY A 5 16.16 5.84 -4.11
C GLY A 5 15.81 7.02 -5.02
N PRO A 6 16.73 7.98 -5.18
CA PRO A 6 16.58 9.09 -6.13
C PRO A 6 16.21 8.61 -7.54
N ARG A 7 15.26 9.31 -8.18
CA ARG A 7 14.72 8.99 -9.51
C ARG A 7 14.02 7.63 -9.62
N ALA A 8 13.71 6.99 -8.50
CA ALA A 8 12.92 5.77 -8.45
C ALA A 8 11.51 6.07 -7.93
N SER A 9 10.56 5.22 -8.30
CA SER A 9 9.16 5.26 -7.90
C SER A 9 8.65 3.85 -7.60
N ALA A 10 7.43 3.74 -7.06
CA ALA A 10 6.70 2.48 -7.07
C ALA A 10 5.54 2.61 -8.06
N ALA A 11 5.51 1.72 -9.07
CA ALA A 11 4.48 1.74 -10.11
C ALA A 11 3.07 1.61 -9.53
N GLY A 12 2.08 2.17 -10.22
CA GLY A 12 0.68 2.07 -9.81
C GLY A 12 0.17 0.63 -9.84
N HIS A 13 -0.56 0.23 -8.80
CA HIS A 13 -1.12 -1.12 -8.66
C HIS A 13 -2.32 -1.13 -7.70
N PHE A 14 -2.99 -2.29 -7.65
CA PHE A 14 -3.82 -2.72 -6.53
C PHE A 14 -3.05 -3.84 -5.81
N ASP A 15 -3.11 -3.86 -4.48
CA ASP A 15 -2.52 -4.94 -3.69
C ASP A 15 -3.47 -6.14 -3.66
N THR A 16 -3.40 -6.98 -4.69
CA THR A 16 -4.25 -8.16 -4.80
C THR A 16 -3.42 -9.41 -4.66
N TYR A 17 -3.59 -10.13 -3.55
CA TYR A 17 -2.91 -11.41 -3.30
C TYR A 17 -3.86 -12.59 -3.16
N ALA A 18 -5.17 -12.37 -3.38
CA ALA A 18 -6.22 -13.37 -3.26
C ALA A 18 -5.94 -14.66 -4.04
N ASP A 19 -5.29 -14.57 -5.20
CA ASP A 19 -5.11 -15.69 -6.13
C ASP A 19 -3.66 -16.20 -6.20
N ALA A 20 -2.77 -15.66 -5.35
CA ALA A 20 -1.37 -16.06 -5.35
C ALA A 20 -1.15 -17.31 -4.47
N ALA A 21 -0.69 -18.39 -5.09
CA ALA A 21 -0.52 -19.70 -4.46
C ALA A 21 0.33 -19.69 -3.18
N CYS A 22 1.25 -18.74 -3.05
CA CYS A 22 2.07 -18.58 -1.84
C CYS A 22 1.28 -18.14 -0.60
N PHE A 23 0.04 -17.66 -0.76
CA PHE A 23 -0.83 -17.22 0.34
C PHE A 23 -1.95 -18.20 0.69
N GLU A 24 -2.04 -19.38 0.04
CA GLU A 24 -3.11 -20.36 0.29
C GLU A 24 -3.27 -20.72 1.78
N HIS A 25 -2.16 -20.93 2.49
CA HIS A 25 -2.24 -21.22 3.92
C HIS A 25 -2.69 -19.99 4.74
N LEU A 26 -2.25 -18.78 4.37
CA LEU A 26 -2.71 -17.56 5.04
C LEU A 26 -4.23 -17.41 4.90
N HIS A 27 -4.78 -17.73 3.72
CA HIS A 27 -6.21 -17.67 3.45
C HIS A 27 -7.04 -18.69 4.26
N THR A 28 -6.42 -19.69 4.90
CA THR A 28 -7.14 -20.55 5.86
C THR A 28 -7.34 -19.88 7.22
N HIS A 29 -6.70 -18.73 7.46
CA HIS A 29 -6.75 -18.00 8.72
C HIS A 29 -7.37 -16.61 8.58
N THR A 30 -7.31 -15.99 7.40
CA THR A 30 -7.74 -14.60 7.18
C THR A 30 -9.04 -14.48 6.38
N ASP A 31 -9.80 -13.43 6.66
CA ASP A 31 -10.88 -12.99 5.80
C ASP A 31 -10.30 -12.43 4.49
N ARG A 32 -10.70 -13.04 3.37
CA ARG A 32 -10.22 -12.68 2.04
C ARG A 32 -10.84 -11.39 1.52
N ALA A 33 -11.94 -10.92 2.11
CA ALA A 33 -12.61 -9.69 1.72
C ALA A 33 -11.87 -8.44 2.24
N VAL A 34 -11.12 -8.56 3.33
CA VAL A 34 -10.38 -7.46 3.96
C VAL A 34 -8.90 -7.60 3.67
N GLN A 35 -8.40 -6.81 2.71
CA GLN A 35 -6.99 -6.81 2.32
C GLN A 35 -6.44 -5.38 2.42
N LEU A 36 -5.73 -5.12 3.51
CA LEU A 36 -5.17 -3.81 3.82
C LEU A 36 -3.68 -3.79 3.55
N SER A 37 -3.15 -2.61 3.26
CA SER A 37 -1.72 -2.34 3.30
C SER A 37 -1.41 -1.34 4.40
N PHE A 38 -0.25 -1.51 5.04
CA PHE A 38 0.23 -0.61 6.07
C PHE A 38 1.66 -0.15 5.80
N TYR A 39 1.94 1.12 6.08
CA TYR A 39 3.27 1.71 5.93
C TYR A 39 3.57 2.65 7.09
N LEU A 40 4.66 2.42 7.80
CA LEU A 40 5.29 3.34 8.73
C LEU A 40 6.40 4.11 8.01
N GLN A 41 6.31 5.44 8.01
CA GLN A 41 7.27 6.34 7.40
C GLN A 41 8.50 6.48 8.29
N LEU A 42 9.64 5.93 7.85
CA LEU A 42 10.91 5.96 8.60
C LEU A 42 11.82 7.11 8.19
N ARG A 43 11.73 7.54 6.92
CA ARG A 43 12.50 8.68 6.40
C ARG A 43 11.84 9.27 5.16
N SER A 44 11.54 10.57 5.22
CA SER A 44 11.01 11.32 4.08
C SER A 44 12.11 11.68 3.08
N PRO A 45 11.82 11.70 1.78
CA PRO A 45 12.72 12.25 0.77
C PRO A 45 12.83 13.78 0.90
N GLU A 46 13.58 14.43 0.00
CA GLU A 46 13.60 15.90 -0.11
C GLU A 46 12.40 16.43 -0.91
N GLY A 47 11.93 15.66 -1.89
CA GLY A 47 10.70 15.93 -2.63
C GLY A 47 10.18 14.66 -3.32
N GLY A 48 8.92 14.70 -3.76
CA GLY A 48 8.26 13.53 -4.33
C GLY A 48 8.20 12.36 -3.33
N GLY A 49 8.20 11.11 -3.82
CA GLY A 49 8.06 9.92 -2.99
C GLY A 49 6.77 9.87 -2.16
N GLN A 50 5.75 10.62 -2.59
CA GLN A 50 4.45 10.68 -1.94
C GLN A 50 3.64 9.44 -2.30
N LEU A 51 2.90 8.90 -1.33
CA LEU A 51 1.84 7.94 -1.62
C LEU A 51 0.68 8.72 -2.25
N GLU A 52 0.22 8.28 -3.41
CA GLU A 52 -1.00 8.81 -4.04
C GLU A 52 -2.03 7.68 -4.14
N VAL A 53 -3.27 7.96 -3.72
CA VAL A 53 -4.36 6.98 -3.69
C VAL A 53 -5.56 7.50 -4.48
N ALA A 54 -6.11 6.67 -5.37
CA ALA A 54 -7.32 7.00 -6.12
C ALA A 54 -8.57 6.85 -5.24
N GLY A 55 -9.48 7.83 -5.28
CA GLY A 55 -10.74 7.82 -4.51
C GLY A 55 -11.83 6.88 -5.02
N VAL A 56 -11.47 5.91 -5.86
CA VAL A 56 -12.39 5.02 -6.58
C VAL A 56 -12.01 3.56 -6.41
N HIS A 57 -13.02 2.69 -6.37
CA HIS A 57 -12.85 1.26 -6.13
C HIS A 57 -12.48 0.49 -7.41
N ARG A 58 -11.66 -0.55 -7.25
CA ARG A 58 -11.21 -1.48 -8.29
C ARG A 58 -12.34 -2.06 -9.14
N GLU A 59 -13.52 -2.29 -8.56
CA GLU A 59 -14.70 -2.82 -9.27
C GLU A 59 -15.13 -1.93 -10.46
N GLN A 60 -14.70 -0.67 -10.47
CA GLN A 60 -14.95 0.27 -11.56
C GLN A 60 -13.95 0.09 -12.74
N GLY A 61 -13.06 -0.91 -12.69
CA GLY A 61 -12.22 -1.35 -13.79
C GLY A 61 -11.16 -0.32 -14.19
N GLU A 62 -11.01 -0.06 -15.50
CA GLU A 62 -10.02 0.90 -16.02
C GLU A 62 -10.21 2.33 -15.49
N THR A 63 -11.45 2.72 -15.17
CA THR A 63 -11.72 4.05 -14.59
C THR A 63 -11.03 4.24 -13.26
N ALA A 64 -10.83 3.17 -12.48
CA ALA A 64 -10.12 3.23 -11.21
C ALA A 64 -8.65 3.63 -11.37
N ARG A 65 -8.02 3.27 -12.50
CA ARG A 65 -6.63 3.62 -12.82
C ARG A 65 -6.47 5.05 -13.33
N LEU A 66 -7.51 5.58 -13.96
CA LEU A 66 -7.52 6.91 -14.59
C LEU A 66 -8.09 7.99 -13.68
N ALA A 67 -8.66 7.62 -12.54
CA ALA A 67 -9.25 8.57 -11.63
C ALA A 67 -8.22 9.50 -10.99
N PRO A 68 -8.66 10.69 -10.58
CA PRO A 68 -7.84 11.57 -9.75
C PRO A 68 -7.33 10.84 -8.52
N ARG A 69 -6.07 11.09 -8.19
CA ARG A 69 -5.40 10.54 -7.02
C ARG A 69 -5.09 11.68 -6.06
N GLU A 70 -5.31 11.42 -4.79
CA GLU A 70 -5.00 12.37 -3.74
C GLU A 70 -3.67 11.98 -3.08
N PRO A 71 -2.77 12.96 -2.85
CA PRO A 71 -1.57 12.71 -2.08
C PRO A 71 -1.95 12.43 -0.63
N VAL A 72 -1.27 11.47 -0.01
CA VAL A 72 -1.36 11.22 1.42
C VAL A 72 -0.15 11.85 2.10
N GLU A 73 -0.42 12.87 2.91
CA GLU A 73 0.59 13.53 3.72
C GLU A 73 1.02 12.61 4.88
N LEU A 74 2.31 12.25 4.91
CA LEU A 74 2.90 11.38 5.93
C LEU A 74 4.22 11.96 6.42
N GLU A 75 4.31 12.18 7.72
CA GLU A 75 5.53 12.56 8.42
C GLU A 75 6.30 11.34 8.93
N VAL A 76 7.57 11.54 9.29
CA VAL A 76 8.36 10.47 9.91
C VAL A 76 7.72 10.07 11.25
N GLY A 77 7.39 8.78 11.37
CA GLY A 77 6.67 8.23 12.52
C GLY A 77 5.19 7.94 12.24
N ASP A 78 4.63 8.46 11.15
CA ASP A 78 3.24 8.19 10.79
C ASP A 78 3.09 6.77 10.23
N LEU A 79 2.06 6.09 10.73
CA LEU A 79 1.57 4.83 10.21
C LEU A 79 0.28 5.09 9.43
N ILE A 80 0.26 4.68 8.17
CA ILE A 80 -0.98 4.56 7.39
C ILE A 80 -1.41 3.10 7.33
N LEU A 81 -2.72 2.86 7.41
CA LEU A 81 -3.41 1.60 7.12
C LEU A 81 -4.56 1.92 6.17
N PHE A 82 -4.64 1.29 5.00
CA PHE A 82 -5.67 1.60 4.00
C PHE A 82 -6.01 0.39 3.11
N ASP A 83 -7.17 0.45 2.45
CA ASP A 83 -7.71 -0.60 1.58
C ASP A 83 -7.04 -0.59 0.19
N ALA A 84 -5.78 -1.00 0.17
CA ALA A 84 -4.92 -1.01 -1.01
C ALA A 84 -5.35 -2.05 -2.08
N ALA A 85 -6.16 -3.05 -1.70
CA ALA A 85 -6.71 -4.01 -2.64
C ALA A 85 -7.80 -3.39 -3.52
N ASN A 86 -8.52 -2.39 -3.01
CA ASN A 86 -9.60 -1.73 -3.72
C ASN A 86 -9.24 -0.35 -4.25
N HIS A 87 -8.24 0.32 -3.70
CA HIS A 87 -7.80 1.63 -4.18
C HIS A 87 -6.51 1.56 -4.99
N TRP A 88 -6.55 2.05 -6.22
CA TRP A 88 -5.36 2.16 -7.06
C TRP A 88 -4.40 3.16 -6.41
N HIS A 89 -3.14 2.80 -6.25
CA HIS A 89 -2.19 3.65 -5.57
C HIS A 89 -0.78 3.47 -6.14
N LEU A 90 0.07 4.47 -5.89
CA LEU A 90 1.46 4.48 -6.31
C LEU A 90 2.33 5.27 -5.33
N VAL A 91 3.65 5.16 -5.47
CA VAL A 91 4.58 6.10 -4.84
C VAL A 91 5.26 6.91 -5.93
N THR A 92 5.13 8.24 -5.87
CA THR A 92 5.70 9.14 -6.87
C THR A 92 7.22 9.05 -6.91
N GLU A 93 7.83 9.55 -7.98
CA GLU A 93 9.27 9.59 -8.11
C GLU A 93 9.90 10.35 -6.92
N VAL A 94 10.98 9.80 -6.36
CA VAL A 94 11.76 10.47 -5.32
C VAL A 94 12.70 11.49 -5.95
N HIS A 95 12.56 12.75 -5.55
CA HIS A 95 13.40 13.86 -5.96
C HIS A 95 14.43 14.21 -4.88
N GLY A 96 15.58 14.73 -5.33
CA GLY A 96 16.69 15.08 -4.45
C GLY A 96 17.62 13.90 -4.16
N SER A 97 18.47 14.03 -3.14
CA SER A 97 19.51 13.05 -2.84
C SER A 97 19.09 11.99 -1.80
N ARG A 98 18.07 12.31 -0.99
CA ARG A 98 17.62 11.49 0.12
C ARG A 98 16.54 10.49 -0.29
N ALA A 99 16.83 9.20 -0.12
CA ALA A 99 15.88 8.13 -0.37
C ALA A 99 14.74 8.10 0.65
N ARG A 100 13.53 7.77 0.19
CA ARG A 100 12.38 7.45 1.04
C ARG A 100 12.57 6.07 1.69
N ARG A 101 12.30 5.94 2.99
CA ARG A 101 12.29 4.65 3.69
C ARG A 101 10.97 4.43 4.43
N THR A 102 10.42 3.23 4.27
CA THR A 102 9.27 2.75 5.03
C THR A 102 9.49 1.34 5.56
N VAL A 103 8.78 0.99 6.63
CA VAL A 103 8.51 -0.41 6.98
C VAL A 103 7.01 -0.64 6.86
N GLY A 104 6.62 -1.79 6.35
CA GLY A 104 5.24 -2.01 6.00
C GLY A 104 5.04 -3.38 5.40
N GLY A 105 3.80 -3.65 5.04
CA GLY A 105 3.34 -4.91 4.51
C GLY A 105 1.83 -4.87 4.37
N PHE A 106 1.22 -6.02 4.56
CA PHE A 106 -0.21 -6.24 4.42
C PHE A 106 -0.82 -6.64 5.75
N ALA A 107 -2.12 -6.41 5.86
CA ALA A 107 -2.90 -6.87 6.99
C ALA A 107 -4.28 -7.36 6.56
N ALA A 108 -4.82 -8.31 7.31
CA ALA A 108 -6.17 -8.83 7.12
C ALA A 108 -6.76 -9.25 8.47
N SER A 109 -8.08 -9.16 8.59
CA SER A 109 -8.80 -9.73 9.73
C SER A 109 -8.67 -11.25 9.73
N SER A 110 -8.68 -11.87 10.91
CA SER A 110 -8.93 -13.30 11.04
C SER A 110 -10.32 -13.65 10.48
N ALA A 111 -10.52 -14.91 10.08
CA ALA A 111 -11.81 -15.36 9.52
C ALA A 111 -13.00 -15.18 10.50
N ASP A 112 -12.75 -15.13 11.80
CA ASP A 112 -13.74 -14.83 12.85
C ASP A 112 -13.75 -13.36 13.29
N HIS A 113 -12.94 -12.49 12.66
CA HIS A 113 -12.75 -11.08 12.97
C HIS A 113 -12.30 -10.76 14.41
N ALA A 114 -11.75 -11.74 15.13
CA ALA A 114 -11.25 -11.55 16.49
C ALA A 114 -9.79 -11.04 16.55
N ALA A 115 -9.05 -11.11 15.45
CA ALA A 115 -7.65 -10.69 15.36
C ALA A 115 -7.30 -10.02 14.04
N LEU A 116 -6.16 -9.32 14.02
CA LEU A 116 -5.52 -8.82 12.80
C LEU A 116 -4.20 -9.58 12.58
N TYR A 117 -4.03 -10.14 11.39
CA TYR A 117 -2.78 -10.71 10.93
C TYR A 117 -2.00 -9.65 10.13
N PHE A 118 -0.68 -9.62 10.31
CA PHE A 118 0.23 -8.75 9.58
C PHE A 118 1.35 -9.58 8.96
N TRP A 119 1.74 -9.28 7.71
CA TRP A 119 2.85 -9.94 7.01
C TRP A 119 3.47 -8.99 5.97
N GLY A 120 4.65 -9.30 5.44
CA GLY A 120 5.33 -8.48 4.42
C GLY A 120 6.79 -8.82 4.22
#